data_AF-A0A2D3W2H8-F1
#
_entry.id   AF-A0A2D3W2H8-F1
#
_cell.length_a   1.000
_cell.length_b   1.000
_cell.length_c   1.000
_cell.angle_alpha   90.00
_cell.angle_beta   90.00
_cell.angle_gamma   90.00
#
_symmetry.space_group_name_H-M   'P 1'
#
loop_
_entity.id
_entity.type
_entity.pdbx_description
1 polymer ?
#
loop_
_entity_poly.entity_id
_entity_poly.type
_entity_poly.pdbx_seq_one_letter_code
_entity_poly.pdbx_strand_id
1 'polypeptide(L)'
;MLQKLFWADPYLSEIQAKIEAVEGDCIYLDKTIFYAFSGGQESDFGTIGGIEVLEAMKEGTNIRYTLKNGHALQVGQEVAVKIDWQRQRAH
;
A
#
# COMPACT_ATOMS: atom_id res chain seq x y z
N MET A 1 7.46 -0.41 12.89
CA MET A 1 6.56 0.77 12.89
C MET A 1 6.54 1.29 11.47
N LEU A 2 5.36 1.40 10.84
CA LEU A 2 5.24 1.81 9.44
C LEU A 2 5.66 3.28 9.23
N GLN A 3 6.60 3.52 8.32
CA GLN A 3 7.01 4.86 7.93
C GLN A 3 6.10 5.42 6.82
N LYS A 4 5.51 6.59 7.06
CA LYS A 4 4.55 7.24 6.16
C LYS A 4 5.24 8.35 5.38
N LEU A 5 5.46 8.15 4.07
CA LEU A 5 6.29 9.06 3.25
C LEU A 5 5.49 10.16 2.52
N PHE A 6 4.16 10.06 2.48
CA PHE A 6 3.22 11.06 1.92
C PHE A 6 3.49 12.50 2.29
N TRP A 7 3.93 12.73 3.53
CA TRP A 7 4.13 14.06 4.08
C TRP A 7 5.40 14.72 3.54
N ALA A 8 6.32 13.93 2.98
CA ALA A 8 7.62 14.42 2.51
C ALA A 8 7.59 14.90 1.05
N ASP A 9 6.80 14.28 0.19
CA ASP A 9 6.62 14.71 -1.21
C ASP A 9 5.24 14.28 -1.74
N PRO A 10 4.29 15.21 -1.92
CA PRO A 10 2.94 14.91 -2.40
C PRO A 10 2.91 14.47 -3.88
N TYR A 11 4.02 14.55 -4.62
CA TYR A 11 4.11 14.07 -6.01
C TYR A 11 4.73 12.67 -6.13
N LEU A 12 5.17 12.05 -5.02
CA LEU A 12 5.69 10.68 -5.04
C LEU A 12 4.59 9.69 -5.42
N SER A 13 4.63 9.18 -6.64
CA SER A 13 3.73 8.12 -7.11
C SER A 13 4.32 6.71 -6.96
N GLU A 14 5.61 6.59 -6.61
CA GLU A 14 6.31 5.31 -6.49
C GLU A 14 7.41 5.35 -5.43
N ILE A 15 7.50 4.30 -4.60
CA ILE A 15 8.63 4.05 -3.68
C ILE A 15 9.05 2.58 -3.75
N GLN A 16 10.25 2.28 -3.26
CA GLN A 16 10.62 0.92 -2.85
C GLN A 16 10.21 0.71 -1.39
N ALA A 17 9.65 -0.43 -1.03
CA ALA A 17 9.32 -0.84 0.33
C ALA A 17 9.66 -2.31 0.54
N LYS A 18 9.78 -2.71 1.80
CA LYS A 18 10.06 -4.09 2.21
C LYS A 18 8.81 -4.73 2.80
N ILE A 19 8.53 -5.98 2.43
CA ILE A 19 7.48 -6.78 3.05
C ILE A 19 7.91 -7.16 4.47
N GLU A 20 7.17 -6.67 5.46
CA GLU A 20 7.40 -6.97 6.88
C GLU A 20 6.63 -8.21 7.34
N ALA A 21 5.45 -8.46 6.77
CA ALA A 21 4.63 -9.62 7.07
C ALA A 21 3.71 -10.00 5.90
N VAL A 22 3.37 -11.28 5.80
CA VAL A 22 2.41 -11.85 4.83
C VAL A 22 1.45 -12.76 5.59
N GLU A 23 0.15 -12.52 5.43
CA GLU A 23 -0.95 -13.21 6.10
C GLU A 23 -2.01 -13.57 5.06
N GLY A 24 -1.85 -14.73 4.40
CA GLY A 24 -2.72 -15.10 3.28
C GLY A 24 -2.55 -14.12 2.12
N ASP A 25 -3.64 -13.45 1.73
CA ASP A 25 -3.65 -12.42 0.68
C ASP A 25 -3.36 -11.00 1.23
N CYS A 26 -3.11 -10.89 2.55
CA CYS A 26 -2.79 -9.63 3.21
C CYS A 26 -1.29 -9.47 3.40
N ILE A 27 -0.77 -8.25 3.26
CA ILE A 27 0.64 -7.92 3.55
C ILE A 27 0.77 -6.66 4.39
N TYR A 28 1.95 -6.50 4.99
CA TYR A 28 2.37 -5.30 5.70
C TYR A 28 3.74 -4.85 5.21
N LEU A 29 3.97 -3.54 5.22
CA LEU A 29 5.18 -2.90 4.70
C LEU A 29 5.95 -2.17 5.79
N ASP A 30 7.25 -1.95 5.57
CA ASP A 30 8.09 -1.09 6.42
C ASP A 30 7.77 0.39 6.21
N LYS A 31 7.43 0.78 4.97
CA LYS A 31 7.08 2.14 4.58
C LYS A 31 6.08 2.19 3.43
N THR A 32 5.39 3.31 3.30
CA THR A 32 4.29 3.44 2.33
C THR A 32 4.03 4.87 1.87
N ILE A 33 3.46 4.95 0.67
CA ILE A 33 2.83 6.12 0.04
C ILE A 33 1.35 5.87 -0.29
N PHE A 34 0.69 4.83 0.26
CA PHE A 34 -0.78 4.60 0.20
C PHE A 34 -1.62 5.24 1.33
N TYR A 35 -2.55 6.12 0.99
CA TYR A 35 -3.48 6.66 1.98
C TYR A 35 -4.54 5.60 2.28
N ALA A 36 -4.39 4.96 3.45
CA ALA A 36 -5.31 3.91 3.87
C ALA A 36 -6.65 4.47 4.32
N PHE A 37 -7.71 3.68 4.05
CA PHE A 37 -9.07 3.94 4.45
C PHE A 37 -9.15 4.24 5.95
N SER A 38 -9.83 5.33 6.30
CA SER A 38 -10.13 5.70 7.67
C SER A 38 -11.47 6.43 7.71
N GLY A 39 -12.44 5.90 8.47
CA GLY A 39 -13.68 6.61 8.76
C GLY A 39 -14.65 6.81 7.59
N GLY A 40 -14.65 5.94 6.57
CA GLY A 40 -15.63 6.00 5.48
C GLY A 40 -15.11 6.53 4.15
N GLN A 41 -13.84 6.95 4.07
CA GLN A 41 -13.23 7.55 2.88
C GLN A 41 -12.42 6.52 2.08
N GLU A 42 -12.68 6.38 0.78
CA GLU A 42 -12.01 5.44 -0.13
C GLU A 42 -10.48 5.50 -0.01
N SER A 43 -9.83 4.32 0.03
CA SER A 43 -8.38 4.22 0.01
C SER A 43 -7.83 4.55 -1.37
N ASP A 44 -6.54 4.94 -1.42
CA ASP A 44 -5.83 5.06 -2.68
C ASP A 44 -5.81 3.72 -3.45
N PHE A 45 -5.89 3.82 -4.77
CA PHE A 45 -5.71 2.70 -5.67
C PHE A 45 -4.25 2.61 -6.11
N GLY A 46 -3.76 1.41 -6.37
CA GLY A 46 -2.41 1.22 -6.89
C GLY A 46 -1.95 -0.23 -6.85
N THR A 47 -0.63 -0.41 -6.88
CA THR A 47 0.00 -1.74 -6.93
C THR A 47 1.15 -1.87 -5.94
N ILE A 48 1.33 -3.06 -5.38
CA ILE A 48 2.52 -3.43 -4.61
C ILE A 48 3.19 -4.62 -5.31
N GLY A 49 4.46 -4.49 -5.68
CA GLY A 49 5.18 -5.50 -6.45
C GLY A 49 4.59 -5.75 -7.83
N GLY A 50 3.85 -4.78 -8.39
CA GLY A 50 3.09 -4.93 -9.64
C GLY A 50 1.74 -5.63 -9.48
N ILE A 51 1.31 -5.88 -8.24
CA ILE A 51 0.08 -6.60 -7.90
C ILE A 51 -0.95 -5.61 -7.38
N GLU A 52 -2.17 -5.70 -7.89
CA GLU A 52 -3.26 -4.80 -7.54
C GLU A 52 -3.60 -4.86 -6.05
N VAL A 53 -3.67 -3.68 -5.44
CA VAL A 53 -4.17 -3.51 -4.07
C VAL A 53 -5.69 -3.39 -4.12
N LEU A 54 -6.38 -4.36 -3.53
CA LEU A 54 -7.84 -4.40 -3.47
C LEU A 54 -8.38 -3.52 -2.34
N GLU A 55 -7.64 -3.45 -1.22
CA GLU A 55 -8.02 -2.67 -0.05
C GLU A 55 -6.75 -2.29 0.74
N ALA A 56 -6.72 -1.05 1.26
CA ALA A 56 -5.73 -0.63 2.24
C ALA A 56 -6.44 -0.11 3.50
N MET A 57 -6.33 -0.84 4.61
CA MET A 57 -7.03 -0.53 5.87
C MET A 57 -6.04 -0.17 6.98
N LYS A 58 -6.30 0.94 7.69
CA LYS A 58 -5.47 1.35 8.82
C LYS A 58 -5.75 0.46 10.04
N GLU A 59 -4.72 -0.15 10.60
CA GLU A 59 -4.78 -0.97 11.81
C GLU A 59 -3.79 -0.41 12.86
N GLY A 60 -4.33 0.38 13.79
CA GLY A 60 -3.52 1.09 14.77
C GLY A 60 -2.49 2.02 14.11
N THR A 61 -1.22 1.66 14.21
CA THR A 61 -0.09 2.40 13.60
C THR A 61 0.37 1.84 12.25
N ASN A 62 -0.15 0.67 11.84
CA ASN A 62 0.17 0.01 10.58
C ASN A 62 -0.98 0.15 9.57
N ILE A 63 -0.74 -0.35 8.36
CA ILE A 63 -1.73 -0.48 7.30
C ILE A 63 -1.67 -1.92 6.80
N ARG A 64 -2.83 -2.56 6.74
CA ARG A 64 -3.04 -3.88 6.13
C ARG A 64 -3.43 -3.69 4.67
N TYR A 65 -2.67 -4.31 3.77
CA TYR A 65 -2.97 -4.28 2.33
C TYR A 65 -3.50 -5.64 1.90
N THR A 66 -4.73 -5.66 1.38
CA THR A 66 -5.30 -6.85 0.75
C THR A 66 -4.94 -6.83 -0.73
N LEU A 67 -4.20 -7.83 -1.19
CA LEU A 67 -3.79 -7.98 -2.58
C LEU A 67 -4.68 -8.99 -3.31
N LYS A 68 -4.60 -9.00 -4.63
CA LYS A 68 -5.17 -10.08 -5.44
C LYS A 68 -4.50 -11.42 -5.10
N ASN A 69 -5.31 -12.48 -4.98
CA ASN A 69 -4.85 -13.81 -4.60
C ASN A 69 -3.71 -14.35 -5.47
N GLY A 70 -2.81 -15.10 -4.84
CA GLY A 70 -1.70 -15.75 -5.52
C GLY A 70 -0.50 -14.83 -5.79
N HIS A 71 -0.34 -13.77 -5.00
CA HIS A 71 0.69 -12.74 -5.20
C HIS A 71 2.15 -13.21 -5.02
N ALA A 72 2.37 -14.39 -4.41
CA ALA A 72 3.68 -15.05 -4.22
C ALA A 72 4.78 -14.21 -3.51
N LEU A 73 4.42 -13.05 -2.95
CA LEU A 73 5.33 -12.16 -2.22
C LEU A 73 5.76 -12.80 -0.90
N GLN A 74 6.98 -12.50 -0.47
CA GLN A 74 7.60 -13.09 0.71
C GLN A 74 8.05 -12.02 1.71
N VAL A 75 8.02 -12.35 3.00
CA VAL A 75 8.60 -11.51 4.06
C VAL A 75 10.08 -11.29 3.76
N GLY A 76 10.52 -10.04 3.86
CA GLY A 76 11.89 -9.63 3.56
C GLY A 76 12.11 -9.12 2.13
N GLN A 77 11.17 -9.37 1.22
CA GLN A 77 11.29 -8.97 -0.18
C GLN A 77 11.15 -7.46 -0.35
N GLU A 78 12.01 -6.86 -1.18
CA GLU A 78 11.85 -5.49 -1.65
C GLU A 78 10.90 -5.43 -2.85
N VAL A 79 9.94 -4.53 -2.78
CA VAL A 79 8.86 -4.36 -3.78
C VAL A 79 8.64 -2.89 -4.08
N ALA A 80 8.31 -2.60 -5.35
CA ALA A 80 7.83 -1.29 -5.74
C ALA A 80 6.38 -1.09 -5.28
N VAL A 81 6.11 0.01 -4.58
CA VAL A 81 4.77 0.46 -4.17
C VAL A 81 4.42 1.65 -5.05
N LYS A 82 3.34 1.54 -5.80
CA LYS A 82 2.86 2.58 -6.72
C LYS A 82 1.43 2.96 -6.40
N ILE A 83 1.14 4.25 -6.39
CA ILE A 83 -0.23 4.78 -6.30
C ILE A 83 -0.66 5.29 -7.67
N ASP A 84 -1.88 4.99 -8.05
CA ASP A 84 -2.48 5.45 -9.29
C ASP A 84 -3.38 6.65 -9.01
N TRP A 85 -2.80 7.84 -9.21
CA TRP A 85 -3.50 9.11 -9.05
C TRP A 85 -4.60 9.35 -10.11
N GLN A 86 -4.65 8.58 -11.22
CA GLN A 86 -5.59 8.85 -12.30
C GLN A 86 -7.06 8.64 -11.91
N ARG A 87 -7.35 7.86 -10.85
CA ARG A 87 -8.73 7.68 -10.37
C ARG A 87 -9.27 8.81 -9.49
N GLN A 88 -8.43 9.64 -8.88
CA GLN A 88 -8.90 10.74 -8.02
C GLN A 88 -9.39 11.97 -8.80
N ARG A 89 -9.12 12.08 -10.11
CA ARG A 89 -9.52 13.25 -10.94
C ARG A 89 -10.86 13.10 -11.66
N ALA A 90 -11.59 12.02 -11.40
CA ALA A 90 -12.91 11.79 -11.99
C ALA A 90 -14.03 12.13 -10.99
N HIS A 91 -14.08 13.37 -10.49
CA HIS A 91 -15.28 13.95 -9.87
C HIS A 91 -15.30 15.47 -10.03
#